data_AF-A0AA44WM56-F1
#
_entry.id   AF-A0AA44WM56-F1
#
_cell.length_a   1.000
_cell.length_b   1.000
_cell.length_c   1.000
_cell.angle_alpha   90.00
_cell.angle_beta   90.00
_cell.angle_gamma   90.00
#
_symmetry.space_group_name_H-M   'P 1'
#
loop_
_entity.id
_entity.type
_entity.pdbx_description
1 polymer ?
#
loop_
_entity_poly.entity_id
_entity_poly.type
_entity_poly.pdbx_seq_one_letter_code
_entity_poly.pdbx_strand_id
1 'polypeptide(L)'
;MDKAEELFHTLIVDAEKAFPNASWSLNFVFQPLPKVVAKFSGGNALGLQHSLTHDGILFAGEATLNTRAEEAYSRLRLAIITHQLEEYAKSVDGNIPFRYLPYTAPEQDPLSTYGAENIALMKDVALEDDLTGFFQTRVSGGFKLDNVA
;
A
#
# COMPACT_ATOMS: atom_id res chain seq x y z
N MET A 1 -8.33 13.94 -8.94
CA MET A 1 -7.59 13.01 -9.83
C MET A 1 -6.42 13.70 -10.52
N ASP A 2 -6.55 14.99 -10.84
CA ASP A 2 -5.56 15.81 -11.54
C ASP A 2 -4.13 15.67 -10.98
N LYS A 3 -3.96 15.65 -9.66
CA LYS A 3 -2.64 15.46 -9.06
C LYS A 3 -2.03 14.10 -9.37
N ALA A 4 -2.83 13.03 -9.34
CA ALA A 4 -2.34 11.69 -9.65
C ALA A 4 -1.96 11.57 -11.13
N GLU A 5 -2.73 12.20 -12.03
CA GLU A 5 -2.42 12.27 -13.46
C GLU A 5 -1.12 13.05 -13.74
N GLU A 6 -0.94 14.22 -13.10
CA GLU A 6 0.28 15.02 -13.18
C GLU A 6 1.52 14.20 -12.78
N LEU A 7 1.42 13.50 -11.65
CA LEU A 7 2.51 12.65 -11.14
C LEU A 7 2.76 11.43 -12.04
N PHE A 8 1.70 10.85 -12.61
CA PHE A 8 1.81 9.74 -13.57
C PHE A 8 2.58 10.16 -14.83
N HIS A 9 2.21 11.31 -15.43
CA HIS A 9 2.92 11.83 -16.60
C HIS A 9 4.38 12.17 -16.29
N THR A 10 4.65 12.73 -15.11
CA THR A 10 6.02 12.99 -14.65
C THR A 10 6.83 11.69 -14.56
N LEU A 11 6.24 10.62 -14.05
CA LEU A 11 6.89 9.32 -13.95
C LEU A 11 7.23 8.74 -15.32
N ILE A 12 6.31 8.84 -16.28
CA ILE A 12 6.52 8.37 -17.66
C ILE A 12 7.70 9.09 -18.29
N VAL A 13 7.67 10.43 -18.29
CA VAL A 13 8.71 11.26 -18.91
C VAL A 13 10.09 10.95 -18.35
N ASP A 14 10.18 10.73 -17.03
CA ASP A 14 11.46 10.43 -16.41
C ASP A 14 11.92 8.97 -16.61
N ALA A 15 10.99 8.03 -16.72
CA ALA A 15 11.32 6.65 -17.07
C ALA A 15 11.86 6.53 -18.50
N GLU A 16 11.26 7.22 -19.46
CA GLU A 16 11.72 7.26 -20.85
C GLU A 16 13.14 7.84 -20.99
N LYS A 17 13.46 8.88 -20.21
CA LYS A 17 14.82 9.44 -20.17
C LYS A 17 15.83 8.49 -19.54
N ALA A 18 15.44 7.80 -18.47
CA ALA A 18 16.34 6.89 -17.75
C ALA A 18 16.61 5.61 -18.54
N PHE A 19 15.62 5.11 -19.27
CA PHE A 19 15.68 3.84 -19.99
C PHE A 19 15.21 3.99 -21.44
N PRO A 20 16.00 4.69 -22.29
CA PRO A 20 15.65 4.85 -23.68
C PRO A 20 15.62 3.47 -24.37
N ASN A 21 14.50 3.16 -25.02
CA ASN A 21 14.22 1.88 -25.71
C ASN A 21 13.89 0.67 -24.81
N ALA A 22 13.67 0.85 -23.50
CA ALA A 22 13.17 -0.24 -22.67
C ALA A 22 11.68 -0.52 -22.96
N SER A 23 11.28 -1.79 -22.91
CA SER A 23 9.87 -2.20 -23.03
C SER A 23 9.25 -2.35 -21.65
N TRP A 24 8.70 -1.28 -21.08
CA TRP A 24 8.09 -1.30 -19.75
C TRP A 24 6.62 -0.91 -19.80
N SER A 25 5.89 -1.18 -18.73
CA SER A 25 4.55 -0.63 -18.50
C SER A 25 4.45 -0.05 -17.10
N LEU A 26 3.62 0.98 -16.94
CA LEU A 26 3.27 1.59 -15.66
C LEU A 26 1.76 1.72 -15.60
N ASN A 27 1.19 1.31 -14.47
CA ASN A 27 -0.24 1.33 -14.24
C ASN A 27 -0.52 2.02 -12.90
N PHE A 28 -1.42 3.00 -12.93
CA PHE A 28 -2.05 3.52 -11.72
C PHE A 28 -3.44 2.91 -11.63
N VAL A 29 -3.65 2.10 -10.60
CA VAL A 29 -4.92 1.44 -10.31
C VAL A 29 -5.66 2.27 -9.27
N PHE A 30 -6.90 2.64 -9.61
CA PHE A 30 -7.81 3.34 -8.72
C PHE A 30 -9.03 2.47 -8.49
N GLN A 31 -9.15 1.90 -7.29
CA GLN A 31 -10.29 1.09 -6.91
C GLN A 31 -11.18 1.88 -5.94
N PRO A 32 -12.48 2.05 -6.23
CA PRO A 32 -13.41 2.65 -5.28
C PRO A 32 -13.39 1.91 -3.95
N LEU A 33 -13.33 2.65 -2.85
CA LEU A 33 -13.48 2.15 -1.49
C LEU A 33 -14.66 2.88 -0.82
N PRO A 34 -15.91 2.45 -1.08
CA PRO A 34 -17.09 3.11 -0.52
C PRO A 34 -17.13 2.95 1.01
N LYS A 35 -17.52 4.01 1.73
CA LYS A 35 -17.62 4.01 3.20
C LYS A 35 -18.48 2.88 3.74
N VAL A 36 -19.50 2.45 2.98
CA VAL A 36 -20.39 1.36 3.40
C VAL A 36 -19.65 0.05 3.67
N VAL A 37 -18.47 -0.18 3.07
CA VAL A 37 -17.61 -1.35 3.34
C VAL A 37 -17.18 -1.41 4.81
N ALA A 38 -17.02 -0.27 5.48
CA ALA A 38 -16.73 -0.20 6.92
C ALA A 38 -17.91 -0.65 7.81
N LYS A 39 -19.14 -0.70 7.27
CA LYS A 39 -20.33 -1.16 8.01
C LYS A 39 -20.56 -2.66 7.87
N PHE A 40 -20.27 -3.22 6.69
CA PHE A 40 -20.42 -4.65 6.43
C PHE A 40 -19.39 -5.52 7.14
N SER A 41 -18.37 -4.88 7.72
CA SER A 41 -17.23 -5.58 8.28
C SER A 41 -17.44 -6.09 9.69
N GLY A 42 -18.52 -5.70 10.41
CA GLY A 42 -18.89 -6.29 11.71
C GLY A 42 -17.78 -6.31 12.78
N GLY A 43 -16.72 -5.50 12.60
CA GLY A 43 -15.40 -5.75 13.16
C GLY A 43 -14.57 -6.64 12.22
N ASN A 44 -13.74 -6.03 11.35
CA ASN A 44 -12.77 -6.76 10.55
C ASN A 44 -11.34 -6.43 11.01
N ALA A 45 -10.41 -7.34 10.73
CA ALA A 45 -9.00 -7.17 11.06
C ALA A 45 -8.31 -5.99 10.34
N LEU A 46 -9.01 -5.30 9.42
CA LEU A 46 -8.47 -4.18 8.63
C LEU A 46 -8.70 -2.81 9.32
N GLY A 47 -9.57 -2.73 10.32
CA GLY A 47 -9.79 -1.48 11.09
C GLY A 47 -10.56 -0.39 10.35
N LEU A 48 -11.24 -0.73 9.26
CA LEU A 48 -11.92 0.25 8.38
C LEU A 48 -13.02 1.04 9.10
N GLN A 49 -13.60 0.51 10.18
CA GLN A 49 -14.58 1.22 11.00
C GLN A 49 -14.01 2.51 11.63
N HIS A 50 -12.68 2.59 11.80
CA HIS A 50 -12.01 3.75 12.37
C HIS A 50 -11.40 4.64 11.28
N SER A 51 -10.72 4.05 10.29
CA SER A 51 -9.98 4.80 9.28
C SER A 51 -10.86 5.33 8.14
N LEU A 52 -11.86 4.56 7.69
CA LEU A 52 -12.69 4.90 6.53
C LEU A 52 -13.92 5.75 6.92
N THR A 53 -13.72 7.05 7.11
CA THR A 53 -14.76 7.97 7.58
C THR A 53 -15.58 8.62 6.45
N HIS A 54 -15.15 8.50 5.20
CA HIS A 54 -15.82 8.99 3.98
C HIS A 54 -15.54 8.02 2.82
N ASP A 55 -16.19 8.23 1.66
CA ASP A 55 -15.86 7.44 0.47
C ASP A 55 -14.42 7.70 0.05
N GLY A 56 -13.73 6.63 -0.31
CA GLY A 56 -12.31 6.63 -0.60
C GLY A 56 -11.98 5.98 -1.92
N ILE A 57 -10.69 6.01 -2.25
CA ILE A 57 -10.12 5.33 -3.40
C ILE A 57 -8.84 4.63 -2.92
N LEU A 58 -8.76 3.32 -3.14
CA LEU A 58 -7.50 2.60 -3.02
C LEU A 58 -6.66 2.89 -4.26
N PHE A 59 -5.40 3.25 -4.03
CA PHE A 59 -4.43 3.54 -5.06
C PHE A 59 -3.32 2.48 -5.04
N ALA A 60 -2.97 1.96 -6.22
CA ALA A 60 -1.76 1.16 -6.43
C ALA A 60 -0.99 1.70 -7.63
N GLY A 61 0.32 1.88 -7.47
CA GLY A 61 1.24 2.18 -8.56
C GLY A 61 2.06 0.94 -8.88
N GLU A 62 1.95 0.43 -10.10
CA GLU A 62 2.56 -0.83 -10.53
C GLU A 62 3.39 -0.61 -11.79
N ALA A 63 4.55 -1.27 -11.90
CA ALA A 63 5.36 -1.25 -13.09
C ALA A 63 5.78 -2.67 -13.50
N THR A 64 5.67 -2.98 -14.80
CA THR A 64 6.23 -4.20 -15.39
C THR A 64 7.55 -3.86 -16.07
N LEU A 65 8.61 -4.54 -15.66
CA LEU A 65 10.00 -4.18 -15.95
C LEU A 65 10.78 -5.43 -16.37
N ASN A 66 11.90 -5.25 -17.06
CA ASN A 66 12.71 -6.35 -17.60
C ASN A 66 14.02 -6.55 -16.85
N THR A 67 14.51 -5.53 -16.15
CA THR A 67 15.83 -5.56 -15.51
C THR A 67 15.79 -5.13 -14.04
N ARG A 68 16.77 -5.59 -13.25
CA ARG A 68 16.93 -5.16 -11.85
C ARG A 68 17.26 -3.67 -11.71
N ALA A 69 17.92 -3.09 -12.72
CA ALA A 69 18.20 -1.66 -12.74
C ALA A 69 16.92 -0.84 -12.90
N GLU A 70 16.03 -1.28 -13.80
CA GLU A 70 14.69 -0.71 -13.95
C GLU A 70 13.86 -0.87 -12.68
N GLU A 71 13.90 -2.04 -12.02
CA GLU A 71 13.21 -2.29 -10.75
C GLU A 71 13.67 -1.33 -9.65
N ALA A 72 14.98 -1.22 -9.43
CA ALA A 72 15.53 -0.35 -8.40
C ALA A 72 15.17 1.12 -8.62
N TYR A 73 15.23 1.59 -9.88
CA TYR A 73 14.80 2.93 -10.26
C TYR A 73 13.30 3.12 -10.02
N SER A 74 12.47 2.24 -10.55
CA SER A 74 11.01 2.37 -10.50
C SER A 74 10.49 2.31 -9.08
N ARG A 75 11.05 1.46 -8.21
CA ARG A 75 10.69 1.40 -6.78
C ARG A 75 10.92 2.74 -6.10
N LEU A 76 12.11 3.33 -6.27
CA LEU A 76 12.41 4.65 -5.70
C LEU A 76 11.44 5.72 -6.21
N ARG A 77 11.17 5.73 -7.51
CA ARG A 77 10.32 6.73 -8.15
C ARG A 77 8.85 6.61 -7.73
N LEU A 78 8.33 5.39 -7.65
CA LEU A 78 6.98 5.10 -7.16
C LEU A 78 6.83 5.46 -5.69
N ALA A 79 7.83 5.21 -4.84
CA ALA A 79 7.80 5.61 -3.44
C ALA A 79 7.69 7.14 -3.29
N ILE A 80 8.47 7.91 -4.06
CA ILE A 80 8.43 9.38 -4.06
C ILE A 80 7.04 9.89 -4.48
N ILE A 81 6.48 9.35 -5.57
CA ILE A 81 5.19 9.81 -6.09
C ILE A 81 4.04 9.39 -5.17
N THR A 82 4.08 8.18 -4.61
CA THR A 82 3.09 7.73 -3.63
C THR A 82 3.08 8.66 -2.42
N HIS A 83 4.26 9.05 -1.93
CA HIS A 83 4.37 10.04 -0.85
C HIS A 83 3.81 11.41 -1.27
N GLN A 84 4.13 11.91 -2.46
CA GLN A 84 3.57 13.19 -2.96
C GLN A 84 2.05 13.15 -3.10
N LEU A 85 1.48 12.02 -3.52
CA LEU A 85 0.04 11.83 -3.62
C LEU A 85 -0.62 11.77 -2.23
N GLU A 86 0.03 11.12 -1.27
CA GLU A 86 -0.42 11.08 0.13
C GLU A 86 -0.40 12.49 0.76
N GLU A 87 0.67 13.26 0.56
CA GLU A 87 0.75 14.65 1.05
C GLU A 87 -0.31 15.55 0.41
N TYR A 88 -0.59 15.37 -0.88
CA TYR A 88 -1.70 16.04 -1.54
C TYR A 88 -3.05 15.62 -0.97
N ALA A 89 -3.28 14.33 -0.73
CA ALA A 89 -4.51 13.85 -0.12
C ALA A 89 -4.72 14.46 1.28
N LYS A 90 -3.65 14.61 2.07
CA LYS A 90 -3.69 15.29 3.37
C LYS A 90 -4.01 16.77 3.22
N SER A 91 -3.45 17.47 2.23
CA SER A 91 -3.66 18.92 2.06
C SER A 91 -5.10 19.29 1.65
N VAL A 92 -5.88 18.33 1.15
CA VAL A 92 -7.28 18.50 0.79
C VAL A 92 -8.25 17.78 1.74
N ASP A 93 -7.78 17.36 2.92
CA ASP A 93 -8.55 16.58 3.91
C ASP A 93 -9.18 15.30 3.35
N GLY A 94 -8.58 14.72 2.31
CA GLY A 94 -9.05 13.51 1.62
C GLY A 94 -8.27 12.24 1.98
N ASN A 95 -7.23 12.34 2.81
CA ASN A 95 -6.39 11.21 3.17
C ASN A 95 -7.10 10.25 4.13
N ILE A 96 -7.19 8.98 3.74
CA ILE A 96 -7.64 7.90 4.61
C ILE A 96 -6.38 7.21 5.15
N PRO A 97 -6.13 7.20 6.49
CA PRO A 97 -4.93 6.63 7.09
C PRO A 97 -5.03 5.09 7.15
N PHE A 98 -5.14 4.46 5.98
CA PHE A 98 -5.28 3.03 5.77
C PHE A 98 -4.40 2.60 4.61
N ARG A 99 -3.67 1.49 4.78
CA ARG A 99 -2.88 0.87 3.74
C ARG A 99 -3.38 -0.54 3.48
N TYR A 100 -3.85 -0.78 2.26
CA TYR A 100 -4.31 -2.10 1.86
C TYR A 100 -3.10 -2.99 1.57
N LEU A 101 -2.83 -3.97 2.44
CA LEU A 101 -1.64 -4.83 2.37
C LEU A 101 -1.34 -5.43 0.99
N PRO A 102 -2.32 -5.88 0.19
CA PRO A 102 -2.04 -6.39 -1.16
C PRO A 102 -1.46 -5.36 -2.13
N TYR A 103 -1.63 -4.07 -1.87
CA TYR A 103 -1.16 -2.95 -2.72
C TYR A 103 0.04 -2.22 -2.13
N THR A 104 0.67 -2.75 -1.08
CA THR A 104 1.83 -2.12 -0.47
C THR A 104 3.16 -2.72 -0.91
N ALA A 105 4.12 -1.85 -1.19
CA ALA A 105 5.53 -2.18 -1.37
C ALA A 105 6.18 -2.59 -0.03
N PRO A 106 7.30 -3.35 -0.04
CA PRO A 106 7.96 -3.86 1.17
C PRO A 106 8.35 -2.80 2.21
N GLU A 107 8.67 -1.59 1.75
CA GLU A 107 9.03 -0.44 2.58
C GLU A 107 7.83 0.23 3.25
N GLN A 108 6.60 -0.07 2.82
CA GLN A 108 5.40 0.45 3.45
C GLN A 108 5.02 -0.45 4.63
N ASP A 109 4.51 0.14 5.71
CA ASP A 109 4.04 -0.60 6.88
C ASP A 109 2.50 -0.62 6.89
N PRO A 110 1.84 -1.61 6.24
CA PRO A 110 0.39 -1.66 6.19
C PRO A 110 -0.24 -2.04 7.53
N LEU A 111 0.40 -2.94 8.27
CA LEU A 111 -0.18 -3.53 9.47
C LEU A 111 -0.37 -2.50 10.58
N SER A 112 0.52 -1.50 10.72
CA SER A 112 0.32 -0.41 11.68
C SER A 112 -0.93 0.43 11.42
N THR A 113 -1.52 0.36 10.22
CA THR A 113 -2.75 1.09 9.89
C THR A 113 -4.04 0.36 10.28
N TYR A 114 -3.95 -0.90 10.74
CA TYR A 114 -5.14 -1.71 11.04
C TYR A 114 -5.71 -1.47 12.44
N GLY A 115 -4.97 -0.72 13.27
CA GLY A 115 -5.34 -0.39 14.65
C GLY A 115 -4.80 -1.41 15.66
N ALA A 116 -4.45 -0.91 16.84
CA ALA A 116 -3.80 -1.70 17.89
C ALA A 116 -4.63 -2.91 18.35
N GLU A 117 -5.95 -2.75 18.47
CA GLU A 117 -6.86 -3.85 18.87
C GLU A 117 -6.84 -5.00 17.86
N ASN A 118 -6.85 -4.69 16.56
CA ASN A 118 -6.77 -5.71 15.51
C ASN A 118 -5.39 -6.37 15.45
N ILE A 119 -4.32 -5.62 15.71
CA ILE A 119 -2.96 -6.16 15.77
C ILE A 119 -2.80 -7.10 16.97
N ALA A 120 -3.34 -6.73 18.13
CA ALA A 120 -3.37 -7.62 19.30
C ALA A 120 -4.14 -8.90 19.00
N LEU A 121 -5.34 -8.78 18.41
CA LEU A 121 -6.14 -9.95 18.00
C LEU A 121 -5.37 -10.86 17.03
N MET A 122 -4.70 -10.31 16.02
CA MET A 122 -3.90 -11.11 15.08
C MET A 122 -2.71 -11.79 15.76
N LYS A 123 -2.07 -11.12 16.73
CA LYS A 123 -0.98 -11.71 17.53
C LYS A 123 -1.51 -12.84 18.41
N ASP A 124 -2.68 -12.69 19.04
CA ASP A 124 -3.32 -13.74 19.84
C ASP A 124 -3.69 -14.97 19.00
N VAL A 125 -4.28 -14.75 17.82
CA VAL A 125 -4.58 -15.84 16.86
C VAL A 125 -3.30 -16.54 16.40
N ALA A 126 -2.22 -15.78 16.13
CA ALA A 126 -0.94 -16.39 15.77
C ALA A 126 -0.36 -17.25 16.89
N LEU A 127 -0.55 -16.86 18.17
CA LEU A 127 -0.14 -17.66 19.32
C LEU A 127 -0.99 -18.92 19.51
N GLU A 128 -2.25 -18.91 19.07
CA GLU A 128 -3.13 -20.09 19.14
C GLU A 128 -2.84 -21.09 18.00
N ASP A 129 -2.73 -20.58 16.77
CA ASP A 129 -2.73 -21.40 15.55
C ASP A 129 -1.34 -21.62 14.92
N ASP A 130 -0.35 -20.77 15.21
CA ASP A 130 1.04 -20.89 14.75
C ASP A 130 2.01 -20.89 15.93
N LEU A 131 1.81 -21.85 16.85
CA LEU A 131 2.58 -22.01 18.11
C LEU A 131 4.10 -22.01 17.92
N THR A 132 4.58 -22.40 16.74
CA THR A 132 6.02 -22.45 16.42
C THR A 132 6.53 -21.22 15.67
N GLY A 133 5.66 -20.27 15.35
CA GLY A 133 5.97 -19.06 14.60
C GLY A 133 6.48 -19.35 13.18
N PHE A 134 5.98 -20.40 12.54
CA PHE A 134 6.40 -20.80 11.20
C PHE A 134 6.19 -19.68 10.18
N PHE A 135 5.03 -19.01 10.20
CA PHE A 135 4.73 -17.94 9.26
C PHE A 135 5.49 -16.64 9.59
N GLN A 136 5.87 -16.43 10.85
CA GLN A 136 6.70 -15.30 11.24
C GLN A 136 8.17 -15.49 10.85
N THR A 137 8.71 -16.71 10.99
CA THR A 137 10.17 -16.96 10.92
C THR A 137 10.64 -17.81 9.73
N ARG A 138 9.79 -18.67 9.17
CA ARG A 138 10.18 -19.63 8.10
C ARG A 138 9.68 -19.23 6.72
N VAL A 139 8.67 -18.38 6.63
CA VAL A 139 8.21 -17.82 5.35
C VAL A 139 8.95 -16.52 5.08
N SER A 140 9.73 -16.47 4.00
CA SER A 140 10.43 -15.26 3.57
C SER A 140 9.47 -14.21 3.00
N GLY A 141 9.79 -12.93 3.23
CA GLY A 141 9.00 -11.81 2.73
C GLY A 141 7.65 -11.64 3.44
N GLY A 142 6.80 -10.82 2.82
CA GLY A 142 5.52 -10.40 3.40
C GLY A 142 5.69 -9.50 4.63
N PHE A 143 4.57 -9.07 5.20
CA PHE A 143 4.54 -8.27 6.42
C PHE A 143 4.36 -9.19 7.62
N LYS A 144 5.20 -9.01 8.64
CA LYS A 144 5.23 -9.86 9.85
C LYS A 144 4.60 -9.12 11.02
N LEU A 145 3.81 -9.83 11.81
CA LEU A 145 3.18 -9.28 13.02
C LEU A 145 4.24 -8.90 14.07
N ASP A 146 5.34 -9.65 14.11
CA ASP A 146 6.48 -9.39 15.01
C ASP A 146 7.22 -8.10 14.68
N ASN A 147 7.08 -7.58 13.46
CA ASN A 147 7.69 -6.31 13.05
C ASN A 147 6.82 -5.10 13.39
N VAL A 148 5.58 -5.33 13.86
CA VAL A 148 4.66 -4.26 14.26
C VAL A 148 4.87 -3.96 15.74
N ALA A 149 5.18 -2.70 16.04
CA ALA A 149 5.39 -2.18 17.39
C ALA A 149 4.20 -2.45 18.32
#